data_AF-A0A285FA85-F1
#
_entry.id   AF-A0A285FA85-F1
#
_cell.length_a   1.000
_cell.length_b   1.000
_cell.length_c   1.000
_cell.angle_alpha   90.00
_cell.angle_beta   90.00
_cell.angle_gamma   90.00
#
_symmetry.space_group_name_H-M   'P 1'
#
loop_
_entity.id
_entity.type
_entity.pdbx_description
1 polymer ?
#
loop_
_entity_poly.entity_id
_entity_poly.type
_entity_poly.pdbx_seq_one_letter_code
_entity_poly.pdbx_strand_id
1 'polypeptide(L)'
;MCIRGPEPPGLFETEPAADKLHTGARCRVGIPPTVVHVIEVQRFDPPLETGRLPRPSLEIVVLRRGVTEDPEIFEQGYGFNPDDDIPREIKLVFRPYAFLEPGEDVADAAGRAWRFDSLWDWHAYDGRDGAPAWPLIRLADDGGAVPAATATGSHEAEIERWRRAARAEPPRR
;
A
#
# COMPACT_ATOMS: atom_id res chain seq x y z
N MET A 1 1.41 35.07 -3.44
CA MET A 1 0.04 34.55 -3.57
C MET A 1 0.14 33.20 -4.25
N CYS A 2 0.25 32.12 -3.49
CA CYS A 2 0.36 30.77 -4.04
C CYS A 2 -1.06 30.23 -4.23
N ILE A 3 -1.43 29.97 -5.48
CA ILE A 3 -2.67 29.30 -5.83
C ILE A 3 -2.47 27.84 -5.44
N ARG A 4 -3.12 27.38 -4.37
CA ARG A 4 -3.19 25.96 -4.01
C ARG A 4 -3.90 25.27 -5.19
N GLY A 5 -3.21 24.36 -5.87
CA GLY A 5 -3.85 23.48 -6.85
C GLY A 5 -4.99 22.69 -6.18
N PRO A 6 -5.95 22.16 -6.95
CA PRO A 6 -7.04 21.37 -6.37
C PRO A 6 -6.44 20.21 -5.57
N GLU A 7 -6.69 20.18 -4.26
CA GLU A 7 -6.40 19.02 -3.44
C GLU A 7 -7.08 17.80 -4.08
N PRO A 8 -6.39 16.65 -4.19
CA PRO A 8 -7.04 15.44 -4.66
C PRO A 8 -8.27 15.18 -3.77
N PRO A 9 -9.43 14.82 -4.35
CA PRO A 9 -10.64 14.62 -3.56
C PRO A 9 -10.36 13.56 -2.49
N GLY A 10 -10.47 13.96 -1.22
CA GLY A 10 -10.30 13.08 -0.07
C GLY A 10 -11.26 11.88 -0.10
N LEU A 11 -11.05 10.90 0.77
CA LEU A 11 -11.89 9.69 0.78
C LEU A 11 -13.34 9.94 1.23
N PHE A 12 -13.56 10.97 2.06
CA PHE A 12 -14.88 11.29 2.57
C PHE A 12 -15.70 12.05 1.54
N GLU A 13 -16.93 11.60 1.36
CA GLU A 13 -17.91 12.20 0.48
C GLU A 13 -19.20 12.51 1.26
N THR A 14 -19.98 13.45 0.74
CA THR A 14 -21.26 13.89 1.31
C THR A 14 -22.41 13.47 0.41
N GLU A 15 -23.52 13.02 1.01
CA GLU A 15 -24.77 12.76 0.31
C GLU A 15 -25.90 13.62 0.93
N PRO A 16 -26.47 14.60 0.19
CA PRO A 16 -26.12 15.00 -1.18
C PRO A 16 -24.74 15.68 -1.24
N ALA A 17 -24.19 15.79 -2.45
CA ALA A 17 -22.88 16.41 -2.70
C ALA A 17 -22.78 17.81 -2.08
N ALA A 18 -21.57 18.17 -1.65
CA ALA A 18 -21.32 19.36 -0.84
C ALA A 18 -21.82 20.67 -1.49
N ASP A 19 -21.74 20.77 -2.81
CA ASP A 19 -22.22 21.91 -3.60
C ASP A 19 -23.76 22.06 -3.62
N LYS A 20 -24.49 21.02 -3.20
CA LYS A 20 -25.96 21.00 -3.10
C LYS A 20 -26.46 21.16 -1.67
N LEU A 21 -25.57 21.25 -0.69
CA LEU A 21 -25.93 21.45 0.70
C LEU A 21 -26.30 22.91 0.97
N HIS A 22 -27.30 23.10 1.82
CA HIS A 22 -27.72 24.40 2.33
C HIS A 22 -27.88 24.30 3.85
N THR A 23 -27.85 25.44 4.54
CA THR A 23 -28.01 25.50 6.00
C THR A 23 -29.30 24.80 6.43
N GLY A 24 -29.20 23.89 7.40
CA GLY A 24 -30.32 23.08 7.89
C GLY A 24 -30.62 21.82 7.09
N ALA A 25 -29.94 21.58 5.95
CA ALA A 25 -30.05 20.34 5.22
C ALA A 25 -29.49 19.15 6.04
N ARG A 26 -30.17 18.01 5.97
CA ARG A 26 -29.63 16.74 6.46
C ARG A 26 -28.71 16.16 5.39
N CYS A 27 -27.55 15.66 5.80
CA CYS A 27 -26.62 14.96 4.92
C CYS A 27 -26.06 13.71 5.60
N ARG A 28 -25.57 12.79 4.78
CA ARG A 28 -24.72 11.67 5.22
C ARG A 28 -23.29 11.99 4.84
N VAL A 29 -22.36 11.61 5.71
CA VAL A 29 -20.92 11.77 5.49
C VAL A 29 -20.29 10.40 5.68
N GLY A 30 -19.47 9.97 4.73
CA GLY A 30 -18.79 8.68 4.83
C GLY A 30 -17.87 8.44 3.65
N ILE A 31 -17.24 7.27 3.65
CA ILE A 31 -16.40 6.81 2.55
C ILE A 31 -17.24 5.81 1.76
N PRO A 32 -17.62 6.09 0.50
CA PRO A 32 -18.29 5.08 -0.32
C PRO A 32 -17.35 3.88 -0.56
N PRO A 33 -17.86 2.69 -0.92
CA PRO A 33 -17.00 1.55 -1.24
C PRO A 33 -15.93 1.92 -2.28
N THR A 34 -14.69 2.02 -1.81
CA THR A 34 -13.57 2.57 -2.57
C THR A 34 -12.40 1.61 -2.54
N VAL A 35 -11.85 1.29 -3.71
CA VAL A 35 -10.60 0.54 -3.82
C VAL A 35 -9.44 1.53 -3.80
N VAL A 36 -8.51 1.30 -2.90
CA VAL A 36 -7.29 2.10 -2.74
C VAL A 36 -6.07 1.19 -2.71
N HIS A 37 -4.89 1.74 -2.98
CA HIS A 37 -3.62 1.07 -2.72
C HIS A 37 -2.79 1.89 -1.73
N VAL A 38 -2.10 1.19 -0.84
CA VAL A 38 -1.31 1.79 0.24
C VAL A 38 0.06 2.16 -0.33
N ILE A 39 0.44 3.42 -0.17
CA ILE A 39 1.77 3.92 -0.58
C ILE A 39 2.69 4.12 0.62
N GLU A 40 2.12 4.36 1.80
CA GLU A 40 2.90 4.58 3.02
C GLU A 40 2.18 4.04 4.26
N VAL A 41 2.97 3.54 5.21
CA VAL A 41 2.52 3.11 6.53
C VAL A 41 3.45 3.72 7.56
N GLN A 42 2.91 4.63 8.38
CA GLN A 42 3.65 5.27 9.46
C GLN A 42 3.19 4.70 10.80
N ARG A 43 4.14 4.25 11.63
CA ARG A 43 3.89 3.76 12.98
C ARG A 43 4.38 4.78 13.99
N PHE A 44 3.56 5.06 14.99
CA PHE A 44 3.86 6.01 16.05
C PHE A 44 4.02 5.29 17.38
N ASP A 45 5.20 5.42 17.96
CA ASP A 45 5.50 5.01 19.33
C ASP A 45 6.34 6.11 20.00
N PRO A 46 5.75 6.92 20.89
CA PRO A 46 4.39 6.81 21.44
C PRO A 46 3.28 7.17 20.43
N PRO A 47 2.02 6.74 20.65
CA PRO A 47 0.88 7.13 19.82
C PRO A 47 0.69 8.66 19.69
N LEU A 48 0.20 9.10 18.53
CA LEU A 48 0.12 10.50 18.15
C LEU A 48 -0.91 11.28 18.99
N GLU A 49 -0.55 12.47 19.47
CA GLU A 49 -1.45 13.35 20.20
C GLU A 49 -2.26 14.22 19.24
N THR A 50 -3.42 13.72 18.80
CA THR A 50 -4.31 14.39 17.84
C THR A 50 -5.38 15.27 18.50
N GLY A 51 -5.42 15.32 19.84
CA GLY A 51 -6.50 15.96 20.61
C GLY A 51 -7.80 15.14 20.66
N ARG A 52 -7.85 13.97 20.03
CA ARG A 52 -8.95 12.99 20.09
C ARG A 52 -8.44 11.66 20.66
N LEU A 53 -9.34 10.95 21.34
CA LEU A 53 -9.12 9.55 21.74
C LEU A 53 -9.97 8.62 20.85
N PRO A 54 -9.50 7.37 20.61
CA PRO A 54 -8.17 6.85 20.95
C PRO A 54 -7.04 7.57 20.20
N ARG A 55 -5.84 7.58 20.80
CA ARG A 55 -4.64 8.15 20.15
C ARG A 55 -4.16 7.17 19.09
N PRO A 56 -4.03 7.58 17.82
CA PRO A 56 -3.65 6.66 16.77
C PRO A 56 -2.18 6.27 16.89
N SER A 57 -1.91 4.99 16.74
CA SER A 57 -0.58 4.38 16.69
C SER A 57 -0.11 4.13 15.25
N LEU A 58 -1.00 4.35 14.29
CA LEU A 58 -0.78 4.03 12.88
C LEU A 58 -1.44 5.08 11.99
N GLU A 59 -0.73 5.52 10.96
CA GLU A 59 -1.31 6.19 9.80
C GLU A 59 -1.02 5.37 8.54
N ILE A 60 -2.02 5.27 7.67
CA ILE A 60 -1.83 4.74 6.32
C ILE A 60 -2.16 5.82 5.30
N VAL A 61 -1.28 5.98 4.32
CA VAL A 61 -1.48 6.88 3.19
C VAL A 61 -1.83 6.07 1.98
N VAL A 62 -2.91 6.46 1.30
CA VAL A 62 -3.46 5.69 0.19
C VAL A 62 -3.71 6.54 -1.04
N LEU A 63 -3.65 5.89 -2.20
CA LEU A 63 -4.11 6.42 -3.48
C LEU A 63 -5.32 5.64 -3.97
N ARG A 64 -6.27 6.35 -4.60
CA ARG A 64 -7.42 5.72 -5.24
C ARG A 64 -6.94 4.84 -6.42
N ARG A 65 -7.67 3.76 -6.67
CA ARG A 65 -7.47 2.92 -7.86
C ARG A 65 -7.40 3.78 -9.13
N GLY A 66 -6.41 3.54 -9.99
CA GLY A 66 -6.19 4.33 -11.21
C GLY A 66 -5.14 5.44 -11.07
N VAL A 67 -4.68 5.73 -9.85
CA VAL A 67 -3.67 6.77 -9.59
C VAL A 67 -2.33 6.10 -9.29
N THR A 68 -1.29 6.46 -10.04
CA THR A 68 0.09 5.98 -9.81
C THR A 68 0.81 6.90 -8.81
N GLU A 69 1.63 6.30 -7.96
CA GLU A 69 2.50 7.05 -7.06
C GLU A 69 3.55 7.84 -7.85
N ASP A 70 3.70 9.12 -7.54
CA ASP A 70 4.70 10.02 -8.11
C ASP A 70 5.63 10.49 -6.99
N PRO A 71 6.89 10.01 -6.95
CA PRO A 71 7.81 10.32 -5.86
C PRO A 71 8.22 11.80 -5.81
N GLU A 72 7.98 12.56 -6.88
CA GLU A 72 8.27 14.00 -6.92
C GLU A 72 7.15 14.85 -6.29
N ILE A 73 5.97 14.26 -6.03
CA ILE A 73 4.86 14.95 -5.38
C ILE A 73 4.98 14.81 -3.86
N PHE A 74 5.29 15.92 -3.21
CA PHE A 74 5.23 16.01 -1.75
C PHE A 74 3.81 15.77 -1.24
N GLU A 75 3.67 14.91 -0.23
CA GLU A 75 2.38 14.55 0.41
C GLU A 75 1.32 14.05 -0.59
N GLN A 76 1.71 13.17 -1.52
CA GLN A 76 0.74 12.55 -2.42
C GLN A 76 -0.21 11.62 -1.64
N GLY A 77 -1.50 11.70 -1.94
CA GLY A 77 -2.50 10.75 -1.44
C GLY A 77 -3.30 11.25 -0.24
N TYR A 78 -3.96 10.32 0.44
CA TYR A 78 -4.85 10.62 1.56
C TYR A 78 -4.49 9.76 2.76
N GLY A 79 -4.04 10.41 3.84
CA GLY A 79 -3.76 9.79 5.12
C GLY A 79 -5.03 9.54 5.94
N PHE A 80 -5.11 8.39 6.58
CA PHE A 80 -6.04 8.18 7.68
C PHE A 80 -5.49 7.20 8.71
N ASN A 81 -5.97 7.32 9.94
CA ASN A 81 -5.62 6.44 11.02
C ASN A 81 -6.66 5.31 11.14
N PRO A 82 -6.31 4.04 10.93
CA PRO A 82 -7.27 2.94 11.04
C PRO A 82 -7.80 2.72 12.47
N ASP A 83 -7.09 3.22 13.47
CA ASP A 83 -7.35 3.05 14.89
C ASP A 83 -7.94 4.32 15.55
N ASP A 84 -8.52 5.26 14.77
CA ASP A 84 -9.12 6.53 15.25
C ASP A 84 -10.56 6.45 15.79
N ASP A 85 -11.11 5.23 15.94
CA ASP A 85 -12.52 4.96 16.32
C ASP A 85 -13.56 5.54 15.33
N ILE A 86 -13.17 5.89 14.10
CA ILE A 86 -14.12 6.13 13.01
C ILE A 86 -14.52 4.76 12.43
N PRO A 87 -15.80 4.36 12.46
CA PRO A 87 -16.23 3.06 11.95
C PRO A 87 -15.95 2.93 10.45
N ARG A 88 -15.12 1.95 10.07
CA ARG A 88 -14.78 1.63 8.68
C ARG A 88 -14.66 0.11 8.53
N GLU A 89 -15.10 -0.42 7.40
CA GLU A 89 -14.83 -1.81 7.00
C GLU A 89 -13.68 -1.81 5.98
N ILE A 90 -12.59 -2.51 6.28
CA ILE A 90 -11.42 -2.62 5.41
C ILE A 90 -11.26 -4.08 5.00
N LYS A 91 -11.18 -4.34 3.68
CA LYS A 91 -10.96 -5.67 3.11
C LYS A 91 -9.72 -5.67 2.24
N LEU A 92 -8.80 -6.60 2.51
CA LEU A 92 -7.63 -6.78 1.66
C LEU A 92 -8.05 -7.33 0.30
N VAL A 93 -7.75 -6.59 -0.77
CA VAL A 93 -7.99 -7.05 -2.14
C VAL A 93 -6.83 -7.91 -2.63
N PHE A 94 -5.60 -7.43 -2.42
CA PHE A 94 -4.38 -8.11 -2.84
C PHE A 94 -3.16 -7.54 -2.09
N ARG A 95 -2.30 -8.41 -1.57
CA ARG A 95 -0.95 -8.08 -1.07
C ARG A 95 0.06 -8.75 -2.00
N PRO A 96 0.83 -8.01 -2.81
CA PRO A 96 1.91 -8.59 -3.59
C PRO A 96 2.89 -9.31 -2.66
N TYR A 97 3.37 -10.48 -3.06
CA TYR A 97 4.35 -11.25 -2.28
C TYR A 97 3.87 -11.55 -0.84
N ALA A 98 2.56 -11.84 -0.65
CA ALA A 98 1.99 -12.08 0.67
C ALA A 98 2.63 -13.25 1.46
N PHE A 99 3.46 -14.06 0.81
CA PHE A 99 4.24 -15.15 1.37
C PHE A 99 5.62 -14.72 1.90
N LEU A 100 5.98 -13.44 1.82
CA LEU A 100 7.22 -12.86 2.34
C LEU A 100 6.96 -11.71 3.31
N GLU A 101 7.87 -11.56 4.27
CA GLU A 101 7.97 -10.37 5.11
C GLU A 101 9.22 -9.54 4.78
N PRO A 102 9.17 -8.20 4.89
CA PRO A 102 10.33 -7.34 4.71
C PRO A 102 11.54 -7.79 5.56
N GLY A 103 12.70 -7.83 4.93
CA GLY A 103 13.96 -8.30 5.51
C GLY A 103 14.24 -9.79 5.35
N GLU A 104 13.33 -10.56 4.74
CA GLU A 104 13.57 -12.00 4.51
C GLU A 104 14.55 -12.27 3.36
N ASP A 105 15.47 -13.20 3.62
CA ASP A 105 16.48 -13.65 2.66
C ASP A 105 16.02 -14.91 1.92
N VAL A 106 16.13 -14.89 0.59
CA VAL A 106 15.73 -15.98 -0.30
C VAL A 106 16.80 -16.30 -1.34
N ALA A 107 16.90 -17.57 -1.71
CA ALA A 107 17.55 -18.01 -2.93
C ALA A 107 16.53 -18.12 -4.07
N ASP A 108 16.93 -17.71 -5.26
CA ASP A 108 16.15 -17.86 -6.48
C ASP A 108 16.48 -19.17 -7.22
N ALA A 109 15.75 -19.47 -8.29
CA ALA A 109 15.94 -20.69 -9.09
C ALA A 109 17.32 -20.77 -9.78
N ALA A 110 18.01 -19.65 -9.95
CA ALA A 110 19.37 -19.59 -10.48
C ALA A 110 20.44 -19.74 -9.38
N GLY A 111 20.02 -19.92 -8.12
CA GLY A 111 20.89 -20.02 -6.96
C GLY A 111 21.45 -18.67 -6.48
N ARG A 112 20.91 -17.54 -6.96
CA ARG A 112 21.28 -16.20 -6.48
C ARG A 112 20.55 -15.90 -5.18
N ALA A 113 21.24 -15.25 -4.25
CA ALA A 113 20.66 -14.80 -2.99
C ALA A 113 20.13 -13.37 -3.10
N TRP A 114 18.95 -13.15 -2.51
CA TRP A 114 18.23 -11.88 -2.51
C TRP A 114 17.67 -11.58 -1.12
N ARG A 115 17.57 -10.30 -0.78
CA ARG A 115 16.77 -9.81 0.34
C ARG A 115 15.52 -9.13 -0.18
N PHE A 116 14.37 -9.46 0.38
CA PHE A 116 13.10 -8.79 0.10
C PHE A 116 12.93 -7.58 1.02
N ASP A 117 13.17 -6.37 0.53
CA ASP A 117 13.13 -5.15 1.36
C ASP A 117 11.72 -4.56 1.43
N SER A 118 10.99 -4.56 0.32
CA SER A 118 9.58 -4.16 0.28
C SER A 118 8.90 -4.68 -0.97
N LEU A 119 7.59 -4.39 -1.13
CA LEU A 119 6.80 -4.82 -2.30
C LEU A 119 7.47 -4.51 -3.65
N TRP A 120 8.23 -3.43 -3.72
CA TRP A 120 8.86 -2.93 -4.96
C TRP A 120 10.38 -2.92 -4.89
N ASP A 121 10.97 -3.44 -3.82
CA ASP A 121 12.39 -3.31 -3.54
C ASP A 121 13.02 -4.68 -3.24
N TRP A 122 13.90 -5.09 -4.14
CA TRP A 122 14.59 -6.38 -4.11
C TRP A 122 16.08 -6.12 -4.19
N HIS A 123 16.83 -6.62 -3.21
CA HIS A 123 18.26 -6.43 -3.13
C HIS A 123 19.01 -7.73 -3.44
N ALA A 124 19.77 -7.77 -4.54
CA ALA A 124 20.61 -8.91 -4.85
C ALA A 124 21.95 -8.83 -4.10
N TYR A 125 22.33 -9.89 -3.38
CA TYR A 125 23.60 -9.93 -2.64
C TYR A 125 24.84 -9.95 -3.54
N ASP A 126 24.68 -10.32 -4.82
CA ASP A 126 25.75 -10.24 -5.82
C ASP A 126 25.90 -8.85 -6.46
N GLY A 127 25.09 -7.86 -6.02
CA GLY A 127 25.14 -6.48 -6.46
C GLY A 127 24.60 -6.22 -7.86
N ARG A 128 23.96 -7.21 -8.50
CA ARG A 128 23.38 -7.06 -9.84
C ARG A 128 21.89 -6.77 -9.79
N ASP A 129 21.44 -5.80 -10.58
CA ASP A 129 20.04 -5.44 -10.70
C ASP A 129 19.16 -6.58 -11.25
N GLY A 130 17.86 -6.44 -11.02
CA GLY A 130 16.83 -7.31 -11.57
C GLY A 130 15.84 -7.75 -10.50
N ALA A 131 15.15 -8.86 -10.81
CA ALA A 131 14.21 -9.51 -9.91
C ALA A 131 14.58 -10.99 -9.75
N PRO A 132 14.22 -11.63 -8.63
CA PRO A 132 14.57 -13.02 -8.39
C PRO A 132 13.79 -13.96 -9.32
N ALA A 133 14.48 -14.94 -9.89
CA ALA A 133 13.87 -16.00 -10.67
C ALA A 133 13.12 -16.99 -9.78
N TRP A 134 11.85 -17.26 -10.08
CA TRP A 134 11.06 -18.21 -9.29
C TRP A 134 11.33 -19.67 -9.72
N PRO A 135 11.17 -20.66 -8.83
CA PRO A 135 10.73 -20.55 -7.43
C PRO A 135 11.78 -19.95 -6.49
N LEU A 136 11.29 -19.46 -5.35
CA LEU A 136 12.09 -18.92 -4.26
C LEU A 136 12.20 -19.92 -3.12
N ILE A 137 13.33 -19.92 -2.43
CA ILE A 137 13.61 -20.75 -1.26
C ILE A 137 14.12 -19.83 -0.14
N ARG A 138 13.54 -19.88 1.05
CA ARG A 138 14.04 -19.11 2.20
C ARG A 138 15.43 -19.61 2.61
N LEU A 139 16.35 -18.68 2.88
CA LEU A 139 17.71 -18.99 3.32
C LEU A 139 17.79 -19.20 4.84
N ALA A 140 16.97 -18.46 5.59
CA ALA A 140 16.72 -18.71 7.00
C ALA A 140 15.41 -19.52 7.14
N ASP A 141 15.55 -20.79 7.52
CA ASP A 141 14.48 -21.78 7.79
C ASP A 141 13.87 -22.51 6.56
N ASP A 142 13.72 -23.82 6.70
CA ASP A 142 13.27 -24.84 5.74
C ASP A 142 11.73 -24.87 5.50
N GLY A 143 11.05 -23.76 5.79
CA GLY A 143 9.60 -23.61 5.75
C GLY A 143 9.01 -23.48 4.33
N GLY A 144 8.26 -24.51 3.91
CA GLY A 144 7.76 -24.71 2.54
C GLY A 144 6.69 -23.75 1.98
N ALA A 145 6.29 -22.69 2.68
CA ALA A 145 5.28 -21.75 2.18
C ALA A 145 5.78 -20.96 0.95
N VAL A 146 7.03 -20.48 1.00
CA VAL A 146 7.63 -19.70 -0.10
C VAL A 146 7.88 -20.58 -1.34
N PRO A 147 8.49 -21.78 -1.23
CA PRO A 147 8.60 -22.70 -2.36
C PRO A 147 7.26 -23.06 -2.99
N ALA A 148 6.23 -23.36 -2.18
CA ALA A 148 4.91 -23.71 -2.70
C ALA A 148 4.22 -22.53 -3.41
N ALA A 149 4.30 -21.32 -2.85
CA ALA A 149 3.69 -20.12 -3.42
C ALA A 149 4.37 -19.68 -4.73
N THR A 150 5.65 -19.99 -4.90
CA THR A 150 6.46 -19.58 -6.05
C THR A 150 6.78 -20.71 -7.02
N ALA A 151 6.27 -21.93 -6.76
CA ALA A 151 6.37 -23.08 -7.65
C ALA A 151 5.79 -22.80 -9.05
N THR A 152 4.85 -21.86 -9.14
CA THR A 152 4.26 -21.37 -10.38
C THR A 152 4.21 -19.85 -10.40
N GLY A 153 4.28 -19.25 -11.58
CA GLY A 153 4.22 -17.80 -11.76
C GLY A 153 5.61 -17.18 -11.84
N SER A 154 5.67 -15.86 -11.69
CA SER A 154 6.90 -15.09 -11.72
C SER A 154 6.69 -13.75 -11.00
N HIS A 155 7.80 -13.06 -10.72
CA HIS A 155 7.79 -11.67 -10.25
C HIS A 155 6.96 -10.75 -11.17
N GLU A 156 7.12 -10.85 -12.49
CA GLU A 156 6.34 -10.07 -13.46
C GLU A 156 4.85 -10.39 -13.39
N ALA A 157 4.50 -11.66 -13.17
CA ALA A 157 3.10 -12.06 -12.99
C ALA A 157 2.52 -11.52 -11.67
N GLU A 158 3.32 -11.38 -10.60
CA GLU A 158 2.90 -10.72 -9.36
C GLU A 158 2.58 -9.25 -9.59
N ILE A 159 3.49 -8.53 -10.26
CA ILE A 159 3.34 -7.12 -10.64
C ILE A 159 2.07 -6.94 -11.47
N GLU A 160 1.84 -7.81 -12.47
CA GLU A 160 0.67 -7.71 -13.33
C GLU A 160 -0.66 -7.96 -12.58
N ARG A 161 -0.66 -8.84 -11.57
CA ARG A 161 -1.84 -8.99 -10.69
C ARG A 161 -2.09 -7.74 -9.87
N TRP A 162 -1.04 -7.11 -9.35
CA TRP A 162 -1.17 -5.84 -8.65
C TRP A 162 -1.66 -4.73 -9.59
N ARG A 163 -1.08 -4.58 -10.79
CA ARG A 163 -1.52 -3.61 -11.81
C ARG A 163 -3.00 -3.76 -12.12
N ARG A 164 -3.52 -4.98 -12.24
CA ARG A 164 -4.95 -5.23 -12.47
C ARG A 164 -5.83 -4.79 -11.31
N ALA A 165 -5.39 -5.04 -10.08
CA ALA A 165 -6.08 -4.64 -8.87
C ALA A 165 -6.07 -3.10 -8.71
N ALA A 166 -4.88 -2.49 -8.73
CA ALA A 166 -4.66 -1.07 -8.48
C ALA A 166 -4.98 -0.17 -9.68
N ARG A 167 -4.95 -0.69 -10.92
CA ARG A 167 -4.96 0.09 -12.18
C ARG A 167 -3.91 1.21 -12.19
N ALA A 168 -2.77 0.93 -11.59
CA ALA A 168 -1.66 1.86 -11.40
C ALA A 168 -0.35 1.16 -11.77
N GLU A 169 0.75 1.91 -11.80
CA GLU A 169 2.10 1.39 -11.96
C GLU A 169 2.82 1.32 -10.61
N PRO A 170 3.67 0.29 -10.38
CA PRO A 170 4.55 0.28 -9.22
C PRO A 170 5.44 1.53 -9.22
N PRO A 171 5.72 2.13 -8.06
CA PRO A 171 6.65 3.25 -7.97
C PRO A 171 8.02 2.80 -8.47
N ARG A 172 8.73 3.71 -9.15
CA ARG A 172 10.14 3.52 -9.47
C ARG A 172 10.94 3.85 -8.20
N ARG A 173 11.69 2.89 -7.68
CA ARG A 173 12.59 3.06 -6.53
C ARG A 173 14.03 2.84 -6.97
#